data_AF-A0A8J5JZL8-F1
#
_entry.id   AF-A0A8J5JZL8-F1
#
_cell.length_a   1.000
_cell.length_b   1.000
_cell.length_c   1.000
_cell.angle_alpha   90.00
_cell.angle_beta   90.00
_cell.angle_gamma   90.00
#
_symmetry.space_group_name_H-M   'P 1'
#
loop_
_entity.id
_entity.type
_entity.pdbx_description
1 polymer ?
#
loop_
_entity_poly.entity_id
_entity_poly.type
_entity_poly.pdbx_seq_one_letter_code
_entity_poly.pdbx_strand_id
1 'polypeptide(L)'
;MVIMAVPGGVHENVIFTASVPSEVKTLVKASHNMDKIVFRKLIKLGLGYLQGGVMQEDQEAAIKNLCDSTQPVTEKAVLMTCVQYAGIVSLLRAALRVNTVTTRQDILLADLTNFGLPEEFASDVCKVVFGPARLDIDNQLVSNTPALPVMTNLNWRVEVTISTSWLSRVLEPVVMLKLETSDGSSYTFQVPLSRFHQLRFNVANLLHQIESLEKSPICKKNKV
;
A
#
# COMPACT_ATOMS: atom_id res chain seq x y z
N MET A 1 29.20 -3.57 -6.11
CA MET A 1 29.28 -2.23 -5.52
C MET A 1 29.08 -2.40 -4.03
N VAL A 2 30.15 -2.22 -3.27
CA VAL A 2 30.26 -2.53 -1.84
C VAL A 2 29.50 -1.46 -1.06
N ILE A 3 28.48 -1.84 -0.30
CA ILE A 3 27.86 -0.93 0.66
C ILE A 3 28.79 -0.91 1.88
N MET A 4 29.59 0.14 1.96
CA MET A 4 30.40 0.46 3.12
C MET A 4 29.48 0.78 4.30
N ALA A 5 29.65 0.05 5.39
CA ALA A 5 29.14 0.43 6.69
C ALA A 5 29.86 1.71 7.15
N VAL A 6 29.10 2.79 7.31
CA VAL A 6 29.55 4.01 8.00
C VAL A 6 29.24 3.84 9.49
N PRO A 7 30.22 3.98 10.40
CA PRO A 7 29.99 3.90 11.83
C PRO A 7 29.65 5.30 12.35
N GLY A 8 28.43 5.48 12.86
CA GLY A 8 27.99 6.72 13.48
C GLY A 8 26.47 6.76 13.61
N GLY A 9 25.97 6.81 14.85
CA GLY A 9 24.56 6.62 15.18
C GLY A 9 23.62 7.64 14.52
N VAL A 10 22.88 7.17 13.53
CA VAL A 10 21.59 7.72 13.11
C VAL A 10 20.72 6.49 12.90
N HIS A 11 19.82 6.21 13.83
CA HIS A 11 18.79 5.20 13.59
C HIS A 11 18.00 5.67 12.37
N GLU A 12 18.02 4.89 11.28
CA GLU A 12 17.19 5.17 10.12
C GLU A 12 15.72 5.13 10.56
N ASN A 13 15.04 6.27 10.51
CA ASN A 13 13.61 6.34 10.78
C ASN A 13 12.90 5.48 9.73
N VAL A 14 12.35 4.34 10.14
CA VAL A 14 11.74 3.37 9.24
C VAL A 14 10.30 3.80 8.90
N ILE A 15 9.65 4.53 9.81
CA ILE A 15 8.24 4.91 9.68
C ILE A 15 8.06 6.25 8.96
N PHE A 16 8.93 7.24 9.21
CA PHE A 16 8.84 8.58 8.58
C PHE A 16 10.22 9.05 8.08
N THR A 17 10.46 8.91 6.78
CA THR A 17 11.75 9.22 6.15
C THR A 17 11.95 10.70 5.80
N ALA A 18 10.88 11.52 5.71
CA ALA A 18 10.98 12.91 5.23
C ALA A 18 10.30 13.96 6.13
N SER A 19 9.09 13.70 6.62
CA SER A 19 8.40 14.61 7.55
C SER A 19 7.34 13.88 8.37
N VAL A 20 7.33 14.15 9.67
CA VAL A 20 6.34 13.61 10.60
C VAL A 20 5.10 14.50 10.56
N PRO A 21 3.91 13.96 10.26
CA PRO A 21 2.67 14.74 10.23
C PRO A 21 2.39 15.39 11.59
N SER A 22 1.83 16.61 11.57
CA SER A 22 1.51 17.39 12.77
C SER A 22 0.60 16.65 13.74
N GLU A 23 -0.29 15.82 13.19
CA GLU A 23 -1.29 15.02 13.88
C GLU A 23 -0.63 13.94 14.73
N VAL A 24 0.45 13.36 14.22
CA VAL A 24 1.23 12.34 14.93
C VAL A 24 2.10 12.99 16.01
N LYS A 25 2.60 14.21 15.79
CA LYS A 25 3.29 14.99 16.85
C LYS A 25 2.34 15.37 17.99
N THR A 26 1.09 15.73 17.69
CA THR A 26 0.06 15.98 18.71
C THR A 26 -0.38 14.71 19.42
N LEU A 27 -0.42 13.58 18.72
CA LEU A 27 -0.67 12.27 19.32
C LEU A 27 0.41 11.91 20.35
N VAL A 28 1.69 12.06 20.00
CA VAL A 28 2.82 11.76 20.91
C VAL A 28 2.77 12.61 22.17
N LYS A 29 2.40 13.89 22.04
CA LYS A 29 2.24 14.76 23.21
C LYS A 29 1.07 14.32 24.09
N ALA A 30 -0.01 13.83 23.48
CA ALA A 30 -1.20 13.38 24.19
C ALA A 30 -1.11 11.94 24.72
N SER A 31 -0.24 11.09 24.15
CA SER A 31 -0.09 9.69 24.54
C SER A 31 0.41 9.53 25.97
N HIS A 32 1.16 10.50 26.48
CA HIS A 32 1.66 10.51 27.86
C HIS A 32 0.54 10.63 28.91
N ASN A 33 -0.62 11.19 28.53
CA ASN A 33 -1.78 11.41 29.41
C ASN A 33 -2.98 10.53 29.03
N MET A 34 -2.82 9.60 28.09
CA MET A 34 -3.92 8.83 27.52
C MET A 34 -4.04 7.44 28.16
N ASP A 35 -5.27 7.05 28.52
CA ASP A 35 -5.54 5.73 29.05
C ASP A 35 -5.34 4.62 28.00
N LYS A 36 -4.72 3.53 28.44
CA LYS A 36 -4.41 2.35 27.61
C LYS A 36 -5.62 1.72 26.96
N ILE A 37 -6.77 1.78 27.63
CA ILE A 37 -8.04 1.24 27.13
C ILE A 37 -8.54 2.08 25.95
N VAL A 38 -8.43 3.40 26.03
CA VAL A 38 -8.86 4.33 24.97
C VAL A 38 -7.95 4.17 23.75
N PHE A 39 -6.63 4.10 23.95
CA PHE A 39 -5.66 3.89 22.86
C PHE A 39 -5.90 2.59 22.09
N ARG A 40 -6.15 1.47 22.79
CA ARG A 40 -6.48 0.19 22.15
C ARG A 40 -7.80 0.22 21.38
N LYS A 41 -8.82 0.92 21.90
CA LYS A 41 -10.09 1.11 21.20
C LYS A 41 -9.89 1.93 19.93
N LEU A 42 -9.05 2.97 19.97
CA LEU A 42 -8.71 3.78 18.79
C LEU A 42 -7.91 3.01 17.74
N ILE A 43 -6.97 2.14 18.15
CA ILE A 43 -6.28 1.24 17.20
C ILE A 43 -7.28 0.32 16.52
N LYS A 44 -8.19 -0.31 17.27
CA LYS A 44 -9.22 -1.19 16.69
C LYS A 44 -10.13 -0.43 15.72
N LEU A 45 -10.54 0.78 16.08
CA LEU A 45 -11.35 1.63 15.21
C LEU A 45 -10.59 2.03 13.93
N GLY A 46 -9.32 2.41 14.06
CA GLY A 46 -8.46 2.77 12.95
C GLY A 46 -8.17 1.58 12.04
N LEU A 47 -8.00 0.38 12.58
CA LEU A 47 -7.91 -0.86 11.80
C LEU A 47 -9.20 -1.14 11.05
N GLY A 48 -10.37 -1.05 11.71
CA GLY A 48 -11.66 -1.21 11.05
C GLY A 48 -11.87 -0.22 9.90
N TYR A 49 -11.41 1.02 10.06
CA TYR A 49 -11.40 2.01 8.97
C TYR A 49 -10.51 1.58 7.80
N LEU A 50 -9.27 1.18 8.09
CA LEU A 50 -8.31 0.77 7.06
C LEU A 50 -8.74 -0.50 6.32
N GLN A 51 -9.43 -1.39 7.01
CA GLN A 51 -10.03 -2.61 6.48
C GLN A 51 -11.28 -2.35 5.62
N GLY A 52 -11.79 -1.12 5.59
CA GLY A 52 -13.00 -0.74 4.83
C GLY A 52 -14.29 -1.31 5.39
N GLY A 53 -14.24 -1.93 6.58
CA GLY A 53 -15.40 -2.55 7.22
C GLY A 53 -16.29 -1.61 8.01
N VAL A 54 -15.86 -0.36 8.25
CA VAL A 54 -16.60 0.58 9.08
C VAL A 54 -17.17 1.70 8.22
N MET A 55 -18.50 1.75 8.11
CA MET A 55 -19.25 2.85 7.52
C MET A 55 -19.00 4.14 8.31
N GLN A 56 -18.99 5.28 7.63
CA GLN A 56 -18.65 6.59 8.21
C GLN A 56 -19.49 6.93 9.47
N GLU A 57 -20.75 6.47 9.53
CA GLU A 57 -21.67 6.67 10.67
C GLU A 57 -21.28 5.87 11.93
N ASP A 58 -20.78 4.64 11.79
CA ASP A 58 -20.33 3.82 12.91
C ASP A 58 -19.04 4.39 13.54
N GLN A 59 -18.22 5.08 12.74
CA GLN A 59 -17.01 5.76 13.21
C GLN A 59 -17.32 6.98 14.05
N GLU A 60 -18.28 7.79 13.60
CA GLU A 60 -18.73 8.96 14.33
C GLU A 60 -19.41 8.55 15.65
N ALA A 61 -20.21 7.48 15.65
CA ALA A 61 -20.82 6.94 16.86
C ALA A 61 -19.76 6.38 17.82
N ALA A 62 -18.73 5.67 17.34
CA ALA A 62 -17.65 5.16 18.17
C ALA A 62 -16.78 6.28 18.78
N ILE A 63 -16.50 7.35 18.03
CA ILE A 63 -15.75 8.52 18.52
C ILE A 63 -16.58 9.29 19.55
N LYS A 64 -17.89 9.46 19.32
CA LYS A 64 -18.81 10.08 20.30
C LYS A 64 -18.87 9.28 21.60
N ASN A 65 -19.04 7.95 21.53
CA ASN A 65 -19.04 7.08 22.71
C ASN A 65 -17.72 7.11 23.50
N LEU A 66 -16.58 7.30 22.82
CA LEU A 66 -15.27 7.46 23.48
C LEU A 66 -15.18 8.82 24.19
N CYS A 67 -15.71 9.88 23.58
CA CYS A 67 -15.82 11.20 24.21
C CYS A 67 -16.75 11.19 25.42
N ASP A 68 -17.89 10.50 25.35
CA ASP A 68 -18.87 10.44 26.44
C ASP A 68 -18.33 9.70 27.68
N SER A 69 -17.40 8.75 27.50
CA SER A 69 -16.72 8.08 28.61
C SER A 69 -15.69 8.97 29.34
N THR A 70 -15.32 10.11 28.76
CA THR A 70 -14.31 11.04 29.29
C THR A 70 -14.99 12.37 29.66
N GLN A 71 -15.67 12.44 30.80
CA GLN A 71 -16.32 13.69 31.24
C GLN A 71 -15.29 14.75 31.68
N PRO A 72 -15.51 16.07 31.42
CA PRO A 72 -16.64 16.68 30.71
C PRO A 72 -16.36 16.92 29.21
N VAL A 73 -17.37 16.67 28.38
CA VAL A 73 -17.34 16.86 26.92
C VAL A 73 -17.28 18.35 26.58
N THR A 74 -16.05 18.88 26.51
CA THR A 74 -15.77 20.22 25.97
C THR A 74 -15.54 20.08 24.45
N GLU A 75 -15.93 21.05 23.63
CA GLU A 75 -15.64 21.05 22.18
C GLU A 75 -14.14 20.78 21.89
N LYS A 76 -13.25 21.31 22.75
CA LYS A 76 -11.80 21.07 22.70
C LYS A 76 -11.40 19.61 22.94
N ALA A 77 -12.11 18.88 23.80
CA ALA A 77 -11.84 17.47 24.08
C ALA A 77 -12.23 16.59 22.88
N VAL A 78 -13.37 16.87 22.25
CA VAL A 78 -13.81 16.19 21.02
C VAL A 78 -12.80 16.43 19.89
N LEU A 79 -12.39 17.68 19.68
CA LEU A 79 -11.40 18.03 18.66
C LEU A 79 -10.05 17.30 18.92
N MET A 80 -9.63 17.21 20.18
CA MET A 80 -8.39 16.53 20.56
C MET A 80 -8.46 15.03 20.29
N THR A 81 -9.59 14.37 20.61
CA THR A 81 -9.81 12.95 20.33
C THR A 81 -9.84 12.67 18.82
N CYS A 82 -10.42 13.56 18.01
CA CYS A 82 -10.39 13.45 16.55
C CYS A 82 -8.97 13.57 15.99
N VAL A 83 -8.17 14.53 16.50
CA VAL A 83 -6.77 14.69 16.10
C VAL A 83 -5.92 13.48 16.52
N GLN A 84 -6.17 12.92 17.71
CA GLN A 84 -5.53 11.67 18.15
C GLN A 84 -5.92 10.49 17.25
N TYR A 85 -7.19 10.34 16.90
CA TYR A 85 -7.63 9.30 15.98
C TYR A 85 -6.96 9.44 14.61
N ALA A 86 -6.91 10.65 14.05
CA ALA A 86 -6.21 10.93 12.79
C ALA A 86 -4.70 10.63 12.88
N GLY A 87 -4.08 10.94 14.02
CA GLY A 87 -2.69 10.59 14.32
C GLY A 87 -2.46 9.08 14.33
N ILE A 88 -3.35 8.31 14.96
CA ILE A 88 -3.28 6.83 15.00
C ILE A 88 -3.47 6.23 13.61
N VAL A 89 -4.45 6.70 12.84
CA VAL A 89 -4.66 6.20 11.47
C VAL A 89 -3.46 6.49 10.58
N SER A 90 -2.87 7.68 10.70
CA SER A 90 -1.68 8.07 9.95
C SER A 90 -0.46 7.24 10.35
N LEU A 91 -0.29 6.99 11.65
CA LEU A 91 0.75 6.13 12.19
C LEU A 91 0.57 4.68 11.76
N LEU A 92 -0.65 4.14 11.81
CA LEU A 92 -0.95 2.79 11.34
C LEU A 92 -0.70 2.67 9.84
N ARG A 93 -1.08 3.65 9.02
CA ARG A 93 -0.75 3.65 7.58
C ARG A 93 0.75 3.64 7.34
N ALA A 94 1.51 4.43 8.08
CA ALA A 94 2.97 4.48 7.95
C ALA A 94 3.62 3.17 8.42
N ALA A 95 3.20 2.65 9.58
CA ALA A 95 3.68 1.40 10.14
C ALA A 95 3.32 0.19 9.28
N LEU A 96 2.12 0.19 8.65
CA LEU A 96 1.73 -0.86 7.72
C LEU A 96 2.53 -0.79 6.40
N ARG A 97 3.06 0.36 5.98
CA ARG A 97 3.93 0.43 4.80
C ARG A 97 5.32 -0.17 5.02
N VAL A 98 5.71 -0.40 6.27
CA VAL A 98 7.01 -0.99 6.59
C VAL A 98 7.07 -2.43 6.09
N ASN A 99 8.14 -2.75 5.37
CA ASN A 99 8.41 -4.11 4.93
C ASN A 99 8.85 -4.96 6.13
N THR A 100 7.99 -5.90 6.52
CA THR A 100 8.20 -6.83 7.65
C THR A 100 9.29 -7.88 7.37
N VAL A 101 9.73 -8.03 6.12
CA VAL A 101 10.80 -8.96 5.71
C VAL A 101 12.18 -8.36 5.94
N THR A 102 12.34 -7.06 5.68
CA THR A 102 13.63 -6.37 5.83
C THR A 102 13.80 -5.73 7.20
N THR A 103 12.69 -5.36 7.85
CA THR A 103 12.70 -4.63 9.12
C THR A 103 12.38 -5.56 10.28
N ARG A 104 13.32 -5.69 11.23
CA ARG A 104 13.09 -6.43 12.47
C ARG A 104 12.14 -5.68 13.40
N GLN A 105 11.38 -6.44 14.19
CA GLN A 105 10.48 -5.90 15.20
C GLN A 105 11.20 -4.97 16.21
N ASP A 106 12.42 -5.31 16.61
CA ASP A 106 13.20 -4.52 17.57
C ASP A 106 13.58 -3.14 17.03
N ILE A 107 13.80 -3.03 15.71
CA ILE A 107 14.11 -1.76 15.05
C ILE A 107 12.87 -0.87 15.02
N LEU A 108 11.71 -1.46 14.73
CA LEU A 108 10.44 -0.74 14.72
C LEU A 108 10.02 -0.29 16.13
N LEU A 109 10.27 -1.12 17.15
CA LEU A 109 10.03 -0.75 18.54
C LEU A 109 10.94 0.39 18.96
N ALA A 110 12.24 0.31 18.67
CA ALA A 110 13.20 1.38 18.95
C ALA A 110 12.82 2.69 18.25
N ASP A 111 12.39 2.63 16.99
CA ASP A 111 11.93 3.81 16.22
C ASP A 111 10.69 4.45 16.86
N LEU A 112 9.69 3.63 17.26
CA LEU A 112 8.50 4.12 17.95
C LEU A 112 8.79 4.72 19.34
N THR A 113 9.74 4.14 20.09
CA THR A 113 10.17 4.71 21.38
C THR A 113 10.96 6.00 21.20
N ASN A 114 11.83 6.08 20.19
CA ASN A 114 12.55 7.31 19.83
C ASN A 114 11.61 8.42 19.37
N PHE A 115 10.50 8.02 18.75
CA PHE A 115 9.41 8.92 18.36
C PHE A 115 8.61 9.47 19.55
N GLY A 116 8.85 8.98 20.77
CA GLY A 116 8.24 9.46 22.02
C GLY A 116 6.95 8.74 22.40
N LEU A 117 6.67 7.57 21.81
CA LEU A 117 5.55 6.74 22.27
C LEU A 117 5.98 5.92 23.49
N PRO A 118 5.14 5.85 24.55
CA PRO A 118 5.31 4.87 25.62
C PRO A 118 5.50 3.45 25.07
N GLU A 119 6.44 2.70 25.65
CA GLU A 119 6.83 1.35 25.20
C GLU A 119 5.63 0.39 25.11
N GLU A 120 4.66 0.55 26.01
CA GLU A 120 3.39 -0.18 26.01
C GLU A 120 2.57 0.02 24.73
N PHE A 121 2.53 1.25 24.22
CA PHE A 121 1.81 1.59 22.98
C PHE A 121 2.61 1.18 21.74
N ALA A 122 3.94 1.32 21.80
CA ALA A 122 4.83 0.83 20.76
C ALA A 122 4.69 -0.69 20.58
N SER A 123 4.61 -1.44 21.69
CA SER A 123 4.41 -2.89 21.68
C SER A 123 3.07 -3.29 21.08
N ASP A 124 1.98 -2.58 21.41
CA ASP A 124 0.66 -2.85 20.84
C ASP A 124 0.62 -2.59 19.32
N VAL A 125 1.31 -1.55 18.82
CA VAL A 125 1.46 -1.30 17.37
C VAL A 125 2.33 -2.37 16.70
N CYS A 126 3.44 -2.79 17.34
CA CYS A 126 4.27 -3.87 16.82
C CYS A 126 3.47 -5.17 16.64
N LYS A 127 2.60 -5.51 17.59
CA LYS A 127 1.72 -6.70 17.50
C LYS A 127 0.73 -6.60 16.35
N VAL A 128 0.28 -5.40 16.00
CA VAL A 128 -0.59 -5.19 14.83
C VAL A 128 0.20 -5.38 13.53
N VAL A 129 1.42 -4.87 13.45
CA VAL A 129 2.25 -4.91 12.23
C VAL A 129 2.82 -6.30 11.96
N PHE A 130 3.29 -7.01 13.00
CA PHE A 130 3.90 -8.34 12.92
C PHE A 130 2.94 -9.50 13.29
N GLY A 131 1.69 -9.19 13.64
CA GLY A 131 0.70 -10.17 14.05
C GLY A 131 0.11 -10.99 12.89
N PRO A 132 -0.59 -12.10 13.20
CA PRO A 132 -1.18 -12.98 12.20
C PRO A 132 -2.32 -12.31 11.40
N ALA A 133 -2.96 -11.28 11.97
CA ALA A 133 -3.99 -10.49 11.31
C ALA A 133 -3.46 -9.63 10.16
N ARG A 134 -2.13 -9.52 10.00
CA ARG A 134 -1.50 -8.66 8.99
C ARG A 134 -1.86 -9.07 7.56
N LEU A 135 -1.91 -10.37 7.29
CA LEU A 135 -2.24 -10.89 5.95
C LEU A 135 -3.67 -10.51 5.55
N ASP A 136 -4.61 -10.57 6.49
CA ASP A 136 -6.00 -10.19 6.26
C ASP A 136 -6.13 -8.67 6.04
N ILE A 137 -5.42 -7.87 6.84
CA ILE A 137 -5.35 -6.41 6.67
C ILE A 137 -4.78 -6.04 5.29
N ASP A 138 -3.69 -6.68 4.86
CA ASP A 138 -3.08 -6.40 3.55
C ASP A 138 -3.99 -6.77 2.39
N ASN A 139 -4.67 -7.92 2.46
CA ASN A 139 -5.62 -8.34 1.43
C ASN A 139 -6.78 -7.35 1.31
N GLN A 140 -7.32 -6.89 2.43
CA GLN A 140 -8.42 -5.91 2.46
C GLN A 140 -7.97 -4.53 2.00
N LEU A 141 -6.74 -4.12 2.33
CA LEU A 141 -6.15 -2.89 1.80
C LEU A 141 -5.98 -2.96 0.28
N VAL A 142 -5.52 -4.10 -0.26
CA VAL A 142 -5.38 -4.30 -1.70
C VAL A 142 -6.74 -4.27 -2.39
N SER A 143 -7.78 -4.90 -1.83
CA SER A 143 -9.12 -4.87 -2.42
C SER A 143 -9.78 -3.49 -2.39
N ASN A 144 -9.49 -2.69 -1.35
CA ASN A 144 -10.03 -1.35 -1.19
C ASN A 144 -9.22 -0.26 -1.90
N THR A 145 -8.03 -0.59 -2.41
CA THR A 145 -7.18 0.37 -3.13
C THR A 145 -7.64 0.46 -4.59
N PRO A 146 -7.80 1.68 -5.15
CA PRO A 146 -8.11 1.83 -6.57
C PRO A 146 -6.98 1.20 -7.41
N ALA A 147 -7.30 0.10 -8.07
CA ALA A 147 -6.39 -0.59 -8.97
C ALA A 147 -6.51 -0.01 -10.39
N LEU A 148 -5.40 -0.06 -11.14
CA LEU A 148 -5.45 0.20 -12.57
C LEU A 148 -6.24 -0.92 -13.27
N PRO A 149 -6.94 -0.63 -14.36
CA PRO A 149 -7.61 -1.65 -15.16
C PRO A 149 -6.63 -2.75 -15.54
N VAL A 150 -6.99 -3.99 -15.24
CA VAL A 150 -6.18 -5.18 -15.54
C VAL A 150 -6.64 -5.74 -16.88
N MET A 151 -5.71 -6.28 -17.67
CA MET A 151 -6.04 -7.03 -18.87
C MET A 151 -6.68 -8.38 -18.48
N THR A 152 -7.95 -8.55 -18.82
CA THR A 152 -8.71 -9.77 -18.53
C THR A 152 -8.57 -10.79 -19.66
N ASN A 153 -8.59 -10.32 -20.90
CA ASN A 153 -8.54 -11.18 -22.08
C ASN A 153 -7.75 -10.55 -23.23
N LEU A 154 -7.09 -11.39 -24.01
CA LEU A 154 -6.37 -11.00 -25.23
C LEU A 154 -6.64 -12.04 -26.32
N ASN A 155 -7.38 -11.62 -27.34
CA ASN A 155 -7.64 -12.42 -28.54
C ASN A 155 -6.83 -11.88 -29.71
N TRP A 156 -6.32 -12.76 -30.56
CA TRP A 156 -5.53 -12.37 -31.72
C TRP A 156 -5.90 -13.17 -32.96
N ARG A 157 -5.75 -12.55 -34.12
CA ARG A 157 -5.84 -13.20 -35.42
C ARG A 157 -4.87 -12.58 -36.42
N VAL A 158 -4.43 -13.35 -37.39
CA VAL A 158 -3.57 -12.87 -38.47
C VAL A 158 -4.44 -12.60 -39.69
N GLU A 159 -4.40 -11.36 -40.16
CA GLU A 159 -5.05 -10.93 -41.39
C GLU A 159 -3.99 -10.80 -42.47
N VAL A 160 -4.31 -11.31 -43.67
CA VAL A 160 -3.43 -11.18 -44.84
C VAL A 160 -4.20 -10.39 -45.88
N THR A 161 -3.72 -9.19 -46.19
CA THR A 161 -4.29 -8.40 -47.28
C THR A 161 -3.75 -8.92 -48.61
N ILE A 162 -4.65 -9.32 -49.52
CA ILE A 162 -4.30 -9.80 -50.87
C ILE A 162 -4.60 -8.68 -51.85
N SER A 163 -3.56 -8.00 -52.35
CA SER A 163 -3.70 -7.03 -53.44
C SER A 163 -3.50 -7.72 -54.81
N THR A 164 -4.50 -7.68 -55.68
CA THR A 164 -4.51 -8.32 -57.01
C THR A 164 -4.15 -7.39 -58.16
N SER A 165 -3.57 -6.21 -57.89
CA SER A 165 -3.15 -5.28 -58.96
C SER A 165 -1.92 -5.81 -59.71
N TRP A 166 -1.90 -5.63 -61.03
CA TRP A 166 -0.86 -6.16 -61.93
C TRP A 166 0.56 -5.64 -61.66
N LEU A 167 0.71 -4.53 -60.93
CA LEU A 167 2.00 -3.87 -60.69
C LEU A 167 2.72 -4.29 -59.39
N SER A 168 2.02 -4.82 -58.38
CA SER A 168 2.67 -5.30 -57.15
C SER A 168 1.72 -6.19 -56.34
N ARG A 169 1.90 -7.51 -56.42
CA ARG A 169 1.28 -8.42 -55.45
C ARG A 169 1.99 -8.25 -54.11
N VAL A 170 1.38 -7.48 -53.21
CA VAL A 170 1.84 -7.33 -51.82
C VAL A 170 0.98 -8.22 -50.94
N LEU A 171 1.62 -9.20 -50.30
CA LEU A 171 1.06 -10.07 -49.27
C LEU A 171 1.65 -9.60 -47.93
N GLU A 172 1.03 -8.59 -47.33
CA GLU A 172 1.47 -8.08 -46.03
C GLU A 172 0.60 -8.68 -44.92
N PRO A 173 1.17 -9.51 -44.03
CA PRO A 173 0.47 -10.02 -42.86
C PRO A 173 0.42 -8.96 -41.76
N VAL A 174 -0.76 -8.77 -41.18
CA VAL A 174 -1.02 -7.86 -40.07
C VAL A 174 -1.70 -8.64 -38.94
N VAL A 175 -1.26 -8.42 -37.70
CA VAL A 175 -1.86 -9.07 -36.53
C VAL A 175 -2.95 -8.16 -35.98
N MET A 176 -4.19 -8.63 -35.95
CA MET A 176 -5.27 -7.94 -35.25
C MET A 176 -5.36 -8.45 -33.81
N LEU A 177 -5.29 -7.52 -32.86
CA LEU A 177 -5.37 -7.78 -31.43
C LEU A 177 -6.65 -7.17 -30.86
N LYS A 178 -7.35 -7.93 -30.03
CA LYS A 178 -8.49 -7.48 -29.22
C LYS A 178 -8.16 -7.68 -27.74
N LEU A 179 -8.13 -6.58 -27.01
CA LEU A 179 -7.89 -6.49 -25.57
C LEU A 179 -9.21 -6.24 -24.85
N GLU A 180 -9.47 -6.97 -23.76
CA GLU A 180 -10.59 -6.70 -22.86
C GLU A 180 -10.03 -6.41 -21.46
N THR A 181 -10.41 -5.28 -20.89
CA THR A 181 -9.93 -4.80 -19.58
C THR A 181 -11.01 -4.98 -18.50
N SER A 182 -10.59 -5.00 -17.23
CA SER A 182 -11.47 -5.26 -16.08
C SER A 182 -12.54 -4.20 -15.85
N ASP A 183 -12.39 -3.01 -16.45
CA ASP A 183 -13.37 -1.92 -16.48
C ASP A 183 -14.48 -2.15 -17.53
N GLY A 184 -14.42 -3.25 -18.28
CA GLY A 184 -15.36 -3.58 -19.36
C GLY A 184 -15.02 -2.91 -20.71
N SER A 185 -13.94 -2.14 -20.79
CA SER A 185 -13.48 -1.55 -22.04
C SER A 185 -12.89 -2.62 -22.96
N SER A 186 -13.10 -2.46 -24.28
CA SER A 186 -12.50 -3.32 -25.29
C SER A 186 -11.76 -2.50 -26.33
N TYR A 187 -10.52 -2.88 -26.60
CA TYR A 187 -9.63 -2.19 -27.54
C TYR A 187 -9.25 -3.15 -28.65
N THR A 188 -9.56 -2.80 -29.90
CA THR A 188 -9.15 -3.57 -31.08
C THR A 188 -8.18 -2.73 -31.90
N PHE A 189 -7.01 -3.28 -32.22
CA PHE A 189 -6.01 -2.58 -33.01
C PHE A 189 -5.20 -3.54 -33.88
N GLN A 190 -4.66 -3.00 -34.97
CA GLN A 190 -3.84 -3.73 -35.94
C GLN A 190 -2.35 -3.46 -35.70
N VAL A 191 -1.55 -4.51 -35.71
CA VAL A 191 -0.12 -4.46 -35.47
C VAL A 191 0.63 -5.03 -36.68
N PRO A 192 1.32 -4.18 -37.45
CA PRO A 192 2.23 -4.64 -38.50
C PRO A 192 3.35 -5.51 -37.93
N LEU A 193 3.90 -6.41 -38.75
CA LEU A 193 4.94 -7.36 -38.33
C LEU A 193 6.15 -6.70 -37.64
N SER A 194 6.60 -5.54 -38.14
CA SER A 194 7.71 -4.77 -37.55
C SER A 194 7.41 -4.32 -36.11
N ARG A 195 6.19 -3.81 -35.87
CA ARG A 195 5.73 -3.40 -34.53
C ARG A 195 5.48 -4.59 -33.62
N PHE A 196 5.04 -5.72 -34.18
CA PHE A 196 4.86 -6.94 -33.41
C PHE A 196 6.18 -7.47 -32.85
N HIS A 197 7.26 -7.46 -33.65
CA HIS A 197 8.59 -7.83 -33.17
C HIS A 197 9.11 -6.90 -32.07
N GLN A 198 8.86 -5.59 -32.20
CA GLN A 198 9.20 -4.61 -31.16
C GLN A 198 8.42 -4.87 -29.87
N LEU A 199 7.11 -5.13 -29.96
CA LEU A 199 6.27 -5.47 -28.82
C LEU A 199 6.78 -6.74 -28.12
N ARG A 200 7.08 -7.79 -28.89
CA ARG A 200 7.64 -9.04 -28.36
C ARG A 200 8.94 -8.81 -27.59
N PHE A 201 9.87 -8.03 -28.16
CA PHE A 201 11.14 -7.70 -27.51
C PHE A 201 10.92 -6.91 -26.22
N ASN A 202 10.06 -5.89 -26.24
CA ASN A 202 9.77 -5.07 -25.07
C ASN A 202 9.13 -5.88 -23.93
N VAL A 203 8.16 -6.75 -24.26
CA VAL A 203 7.53 -7.63 -23.26
C VAL A 203 8.56 -8.60 -22.68
N ALA A 204 9.41 -9.23 -23.50
CA ALA A 204 10.46 -10.11 -23.00
C ALA A 204 11.45 -9.38 -22.09
N ASN A 205 11.85 -8.15 -22.45
CA ASN A 205 12.73 -7.33 -21.63
C ASN A 205 12.08 -6.92 -20.29
N LEU A 206 10.80 -6.55 -20.31
CA LEU A 206 10.06 -6.25 -19.08
C LEU A 206 9.93 -7.48 -18.17
N LEU A 207 9.64 -8.65 -18.73
CA LEU A 207 9.61 -9.90 -17.97
C LEU A 207 10.96 -10.22 -17.35
N HIS A 208 12.06 -10.01 -18.10
CA HIS A 208 13.40 -10.20 -17.57
C HIS A 208 13.74 -9.22 -16.44
N GLN A 209 13.31 -7.95 -16.56
CA GLN A 209 13.47 -6.96 -15.49
C GLN A 209 12.66 -7.34 -14.25
N ILE A 210 11.42 -7.80 -14.42
CA ILE A 210 10.57 -8.28 -13.32
C ILE A 210 11.25 -9.48 -12.63
N GLU A 211 11.75 -10.46 -13.39
CA GLU A 211 12.47 -11.61 -12.83
C GLU A 211 13.74 -11.19 -12.07
N SER A 212 14.48 -10.21 -12.61
CA SER A 212 15.66 -9.66 -11.93
C SER A 212 15.29 -8.90 -10.65
N LEU A 213 14.14 -8.22 -10.63
CA LEU A 213 13.62 -7.54 -9.45
C LEU A 213 13.14 -8.54 -8.40
N GLU A 214 12.48 -9.64 -8.80
CA GLU A 214 12.08 -10.70 -7.87
C GLU A 214 13.28 -11.38 -7.20
N LYS A 215 14.39 -11.53 -7.93
CA LYS A 215 15.65 -12.07 -7.38
C LYS A 215 16.35 -11.08 -6.44
N SER A 216 16.03 -9.79 -6.49
CA SER A 216 16.57 -8.78 -5.58
C SER A 216 16.18 -9.09 -4.13
N PRO A 217 17.10 -8.95 -3.16
CA PRO A 217 16.79 -9.16 -1.74
C PRO A 217 15.67 -8.24 -1.21
N ILE A 218 15.38 -7.13 -1.91
CA ILE A 218 14.34 -6.16 -1.54
C ILE A 218 12.93 -6.71 -1.85
N CYS A 219 12.80 -7.59 -2.85
CA CYS A 219 11.50 -8.04 -3.38
C CYS A 219 11.12 -9.49 -3.01
N LYS A 220 11.93 -10.16 -2.17
CA LYS A 220 11.59 -11.49 -1.63
C LYS A 220 10.38 -11.39 -0.71
N LYS A 221 9.15 -11.47 -1.25
CA LYS A 221 7.94 -11.67 -0.46
C LYS A 221 7.81 -13.16 -0.10
N ASN A 222 7.46 -13.36 1.17
CA ASN A 222 6.93 -14.56 1.81
C ASN A 222 6.51 -15.67 0.83
N LYS A 223 7.33 -16.71 0.69
CA LYS A 223 6.77 -18.04 0.46
C LYS A 223 6.09 -18.44 1.76
N VAL A 224 4.76 -18.55 1.72
CA VAL A 224 3.99 -19.36 2.66
C VAL A 224 4.47 -20.80 2.55
#